data_AF-A0A288GU79-F1
#
_entry.id   AF-A0A288GU79-F1
#
_cell.length_a   1.000
_cell.length_b   1.000
_cell.length_c   1.000
_cell.angle_alpha   90.00
_cell.angle_beta   90.00
_cell.angle_gamma   90.00
#
_symmetry.space_group_name_H-M   'P 1'
#
loop_
_entity.id
_entity.type
_entity.pdbx_description
1 polymer ?
#
loop_
_entity_poly.entity_id
_entity_poly.type
_entity_poly.pdbx_seq_one_letter_code
_entity_poly.pdbx_strand_id
1 'polypeptide(L)'
;MILNLGAERIILIVGDQQIILPFEQVEEHLTQQVVELYMEYRPTALYVINGPGSFTNLRVGALIANLMGSLSKGTLQLMTIDKISLFRYLYLQGILPISGYIYFGQRKNFRISHLENDDYSTYSKQNFADTEAVRPDFFVDWFVGGDFPFFTERSQEITIVFEEGRIMISYQDSRLDCTDIFLPVQKIDPIYGIEPNIG
;
A
#
# COMPACT_ATOMS: atom_id res chain seq x y z
N MET A 1 3.52 13.84 0.74
CA MET A 1 2.46 13.13 -0.01
C MET A 1 2.79 11.65 -0.03
N ILE A 2 1.81 10.78 0.17
CA ILE A 2 1.97 9.32 0.17
C ILE A 2 1.24 8.74 -1.04
N LEU A 3 1.86 7.78 -1.71
CA LEU A 3 1.30 6.99 -2.80
C LEU A 3 1.45 5.51 -2.45
N ASN A 4 0.36 4.85 -2.09
CA ASN A 4 0.35 3.42 -1.80
C ASN A 4 -0.02 2.61 -3.05
N LEU A 5 0.98 1.94 -3.63
CA LEU A 5 0.82 1.07 -4.79
C LEU A 5 0.62 -0.39 -4.42
N GLY A 6 0.90 -0.74 -3.15
CA GLY A 6 0.75 -2.09 -2.62
C GLY A 6 -0.68 -2.46 -2.21
N ALA A 7 -1.59 -1.48 -2.12
CA ALA A 7 -2.99 -1.71 -1.79
C ALA A 7 -3.82 -2.27 -2.97
N GLU A 8 -5.00 -2.82 -2.69
CA GLU A 8 -5.93 -3.33 -3.73
C GLU A 8 -6.36 -2.21 -4.68
N ARG A 9 -6.60 -1.02 -4.12
CA ARG A 9 -6.85 0.24 -4.82
C ARG A 9 -5.71 1.19 -4.53
N ILE A 10 -5.41 2.12 -5.43
CA ILE A 10 -4.35 3.10 -5.17
C ILE A 10 -4.84 4.07 -4.11
N ILE A 11 -4.02 4.31 -3.09
CA ILE A 11 -4.30 5.28 -2.04
C ILE A 11 -3.31 6.44 -2.18
N LEU A 12 -3.85 7.64 -2.35
CA LEU A 12 -3.13 8.90 -2.32
C LEU A 12 -3.46 9.63 -1.03
N ILE A 13 -2.44 10.12 -0.32
CA ILE A 13 -2.62 10.89 0.91
C ILE A 13 -1.78 12.15 0.87
N VAL A 14 -2.40 13.29 1.14
CA VAL A 14 -1.71 14.57 1.28
C VAL A 14 -2.44 15.44 2.31
N GLY A 15 -1.71 15.87 3.34
CA GLY A 15 -2.35 16.49 4.50
C GLY A 15 -3.42 15.56 5.10
N ASP A 16 -4.61 16.12 5.32
CA ASP A 16 -5.81 15.44 5.79
C ASP A 16 -6.62 14.77 4.66
N GLN A 17 -6.24 14.96 3.40
CA GLN A 17 -6.94 14.37 2.26
C GLN A 17 -6.45 12.96 1.96
N GLN A 18 -7.42 12.05 1.83
CA GLN A 18 -7.20 10.70 1.32
C GLN A 18 -8.07 10.48 0.07
N ILE A 19 -7.42 10.13 -1.03
CA ILE A 19 -8.07 9.80 -2.31
C ILE A 19 -7.82 8.33 -2.61
N ILE A 20 -8.89 7.61 -2.88
CA ILE A 20 -8.85 6.18 -3.22
C ILE A 20 -9.24 6.05 -4.69
N LEU A 21 -8.31 5.57 -5.51
CA LEU A 21 -8.52 5.35 -6.93
C LEU A 21 -8.76 3.86 -7.23
N PRO A 22 -9.94 3.48 -7.74
CA PRO A 22 -10.21 2.13 -8.22
C PRO A 22 -9.24 1.71 -9.32
N PHE A 23 -9.01 0.39 -9.43
CA PHE A 23 -8.10 -0.20 -10.42
C PHE A 23 -8.42 0.26 -11.85
N GLU A 24 -9.71 0.30 -12.21
CA GLU A 24 -10.20 0.64 -13.55
C GLU A 24 -9.90 2.10 -13.94
N GLN A 25 -9.63 2.96 -12.97
CA GLN A 25 -9.39 4.40 -13.17
C GLN A 25 -7.90 4.77 -13.12
N VAL A 26 -7.02 3.81 -12.82
CA VAL A 26 -5.59 4.08 -12.60
C VAL A 26 -4.93 4.67 -13.84
N GLU A 27 -5.19 4.12 -15.03
CA GLU A 27 -4.55 4.60 -16.27
C GLU A 27 -5.08 5.97 -16.70
N GLU A 28 -6.36 6.26 -16.44
CA GLU A 28 -7.03 7.48 -16.91
C GLU A 28 -6.89 8.66 -15.94
N HIS A 29 -6.91 8.40 -14.63
CA HIS A 29 -7.07 9.46 -13.62
C HIS A 29 -5.88 9.64 -12.69
N LEU A 30 -5.01 8.63 -12.51
CA LEU A 30 -3.93 8.73 -11.53
C LEU A 30 -2.98 9.90 -11.82
N THR A 31 -2.60 10.09 -13.08
CA THR A 31 -1.69 11.17 -13.48
C THR A 31 -2.28 12.54 -13.13
N GLN A 32 -3.54 12.77 -13.50
CA GLN A 32 -4.22 14.03 -13.23
C GLN A 32 -4.28 14.30 -11.72
N GLN A 33 -4.73 13.31 -10.94
CA GLN A 33 -4.85 13.44 -9.48
C GLN A 33 -3.51 13.76 -8.83
N VAL A 34 -2.44 13.05 -9.17
CA VAL A 34 -1.10 13.30 -8.59
C VAL A 34 -0.58 14.68 -8.96
N VAL A 35 -0.79 15.14 -10.20
CA VAL A 35 -0.38 16.47 -10.64
C VAL A 35 -1.18 17.56 -9.92
N GLU A 36 -2.49 17.41 -9.80
CA GLU A 36 -3.36 18.37 -9.09
C GLU A 36 -2.92 18.53 -7.64
N LEU A 37 -2.73 17.42 -6.90
CA LEU A 37 -2.27 17.45 -5.51
C LEU A 37 -0.85 18.03 -5.38
N TYR A 38 0.05 17.72 -6.31
CA TYR A 38 1.37 18.35 -6.32
C TYR A 38 1.29 19.86 -6.58
N MET A 39 0.34 20.29 -7.42
CA MET A 39 0.15 21.69 -7.76
C MET A 39 -0.44 22.49 -6.60
N GLU A 40 -1.35 21.88 -5.85
CA GLU A 40 -2.00 22.48 -4.70
C GLU A 40 -1.07 22.53 -3.48
N TYR A 41 -0.47 21.40 -3.11
CA TYR A 41 0.25 21.27 -1.83
C TYR A 41 1.75 21.48 -1.91
N ARG A 42 2.34 21.42 -3.11
CA ARG A 42 3.80 21.59 -3.34
C ARG A 42 4.67 20.75 -2.39
N PRO A 43 4.41 19.43 -2.23
CA PRO A 43 5.15 18.62 -1.29
C PRO A 43 6.64 18.56 -1.69
N THR A 44 7.53 18.52 -0.70
CA THR A 44 8.96 18.32 -0.89
C THR A 44 9.35 16.85 -0.97
N ALA A 45 8.46 15.94 -0.58
CA ALA A 45 8.66 14.50 -0.67
C ALA A 45 7.40 13.74 -1.11
N LEU A 46 7.62 12.72 -1.95
CA LEU A 46 6.66 11.71 -2.35
C LEU A 46 7.09 10.35 -1.77
N TYR A 47 6.33 9.87 -0.81
CA TYR A 47 6.54 8.60 -0.12
C TYR A 47 5.74 7.50 -0.82
N VAL A 48 6.40 6.46 -1.29
CA VAL A 48 5.80 5.39 -2.09
C VAL A 48 5.86 4.08 -1.30
N ILE A 49 4.70 3.47 -1.07
CA ILE A 49 4.64 2.08 -0.60
C ILE A 49 4.60 1.20 -1.84
N ASN A 50 5.77 0.65 -2.16
CA ASN A 50 6.09 0.13 -3.49
C ASN A 50 5.87 -1.37 -3.58
N GLY A 51 4.61 -1.81 -3.48
CA GLY A 51 4.26 -3.21 -3.65
C GLY A 51 4.78 -4.13 -2.53
N PRO A 52 4.53 -5.45 -2.63
CA PRO A 52 3.82 -6.14 -3.70
C PRO A 52 2.35 -5.72 -3.82
N GLY A 53 1.85 -5.64 -5.05
CA GLY A 53 0.55 -5.07 -5.40
C GLY A 53 0.16 -5.41 -6.84
N SER A 54 -0.91 -4.78 -7.36
CA SER A 54 -1.40 -5.09 -8.72
C SER A 54 -0.39 -4.64 -9.78
N PHE A 55 -0.25 -5.43 -10.85
CA PHE A 55 0.72 -5.11 -11.92
C PHE A 55 0.47 -3.72 -12.52
N THR A 56 -0.80 -3.38 -12.79
CA THR A 56 -1.18 -2.07 -13.32
C THR A 56 -0.88 -0.96 -12.33
N ASN A 57 -1.24 -1.11 -11.04
CA ASN A 57 -0.99 -0.09 -10.02
C ASN A 57 0.51 0.20 -9.91
N LEU A 58 1.32 -0.86 -9.83
CA LEU A 58 2.77 -0.75 -9.71
C LEU A 58 3.40 -0.10 -10.94
N ARG A 59 3.05 -0.57 -12.15
CA ARG A 59 3.62 -0.04 -13.40
C ARG A 59 3.27 1.43 -13.60
N VAL A 60 1.99 1.78 -13.53
CA VAL A 60 1.50 3.13 -13.81
C VAL A 60 1.90 4.08 -12.67
N GLY A 61 1.75 3.64 -11.42
CA GLY A 61 2.12 4.42 -10.24
C GLY A 61 3.61 4.72 -10.17
N ALA A 62 4.48 3.74 -10.42
CA ALA A 62 5.92 3.97 -10.47
C ALA A 62 6.31 4.93 -11.61
N LEU A 63 5.71 4.77 -12.80
CA LEU A 63 5.92 5.69 -13.92
C LEU A 63 5.59 7.14 -13.54
N ILE A 64 4.43 7.36 -12.91
CA ILE A 64 3.99 8.69 -12.50
C ILE A 64 4.89 9.26 -11.40
N ALA A 65 5.23 8.47 -10.38
CA ALA A 65 6.16 8.92 -9.33
C ALA A 65 7.51 9.37 -9.91
N ASN A 66 8.07 8.59 -10.85
CA ASN A 66 9.32 8.92 -11.54
C ASN A 66 9.21 10.16 -12.42
N LEU A 67 8.08 10.33 -13.11
CA LEU A 67 7.80 11.52 -13.89
C LEU A 67 7.73 12.75 -12.98
N MET A 68 7.05 12.67 -11.85
CA MET A 68 6.97 13.76 -10.86
C MET A 68 8.34 14.13 -10.32
N GLY A 69 9.16 13.15 -9.94
CA GLY A 69 10.54 13.38 -9.52
C GLY A 69 11.34 14.14 -10.58
N SER A 70 11.23 13.72 -11.84
CA SER A 70 11.92 14.35 -12.98
C SER A 70 11.43 15.78 -13.27
N LEU A 71 10.11 15.99 -13.29
CA LEU A 71 9.49 17.29 -13.59
C LEU A 71 9.71 18.33 -12.47
N SER A 72 9.87 17.87 -11.23
CA SER A 72 10.14 18.73 -10.08
C SER A 72 11.53 19.37 -10.10
N LYS A 73 12.45 18.92 -10.98
CA LYS A 73 13.84 19.41 -11.04
C LYS A 73 14.58 19.36 -9.70
N GLY A 74 14.30 18.33 -8.90
CA GLY A 74 14.95 18.09 -7.60
C GLY A 74 14.27 18.74 -6.40
N THR A 75 13.14 19.43 -6.58
CA THR A 75 12.35 19.95 -5.45
C THR A 75 11.51 18.88 -4.76
N LEU A 76 11.21 17.77 -5.46
CA LEU A 76 10.49 16.63 -4.91
C LEU A 76 11.45 15.45 -4.75
N GLN A 77 11.63 15.00 -3.51
CA GLN A 77 12.36 13.77 -3.20
C GLN A 77 11.44 12.56 -3.34
N LEU A 78 11.95 11.49 -3.97
CA LEU A 78 11.26 10.20 -4.01
C LEU A 78 11.75 9.35 -2.84
N MET A 79 10.82 8.90 -2.03
CA MET A 79 11.05 8.08 -0.85
C MET A 79 10.26 6.79 -1.02
N THR A 80 10.82 5.63 -0.67
CA THR A 80 10.15 4.35 -0.90
C THR A 80 10.35 3.35 0.24
N ILE A 81 9.37 2.48 0.43
CA ILE A 81 9.47 1.27 1.25
C ILE A 81 8.67 0.15 0.57
N ASP A 82 9.16 -1.08 0.65
CA ASP A 82 8.35 -2.22 0.25
C ASP A 82 7.36 -2.60 1.36
N LYS A 83 6.15 -2.99 0.96
CA LYS A 83 5.04 -3.25 1.88
C LYS A 83 5.34 -4.39 2.85
N ILE A 84 6.10 -5.41 2.44
CA ILE A 84 6.42 -6.53 3.32
C ILE A 84 7.42 -6.12 4.39
N SER A 85 8.47 -5.36 4.04
CA SER A 85 9.39 -4.78 5.02
C SER A 85 8.68 -3.80 5.94
N LEU A 86 7.71 -3.04 5.44
CA LEU A 86 6.87 -2.20 6.28
C LEU A 86 6.10 -3.03 7.32
N PHE A 87 5.43 -4.10 6.90
CA PHE A 87 4.69 -4.97 7.83
C PHE A 87 5.61 -5.69 8.81
N ARG A 88 6.76 -6.16 8.36
CA ARG A 88 7.80 -6.74 9.23
C ARG A 88 8.30 -5.74 10.26
N TYR A 89 8.56 -4.50 9.84
CA TYR A 89 8.96 -3.43 10.75
C TYR A 89 7.89 -3.22 11.82
N LEU A 90 6.62 -3.09 11.43
CA LEU A 90 5.51 -2.92 12.36
C LEU A 90 5.36 -4.11 13.33
N TYR A 91 5.54 -5.35 12.86
CA TYR A 91 5.58 -6.54 13.72
C TYR A 91 6.73 -6.48 14.73
N LEU A 92 7.94 -6.15 14.29
CA LEU A 92 9.12 -6.03 15.17
C LEU A 92 8.98 -4.92 16.21
N GLN A 93 8.16 -3.90 15.93
CA GLN A 93 7.80 -2.85 16.88
C GLN A 93 6.60 -3.21 17.77
N GLY A 94 6.03 -4.42 17.63
CA GLY A 94 4.88 -4.87 18.40
C GLY A 94 3.54 -4.23 18.00
N ILE A 95 3.46 -3.61 16.82
CA ILE A 95 2.25 -2.97 16.31
C ILE A 95 1.33 -3.97 15.62
N LEU A 96 1.87 -4.85 14.78
CA LEU A 96 1.10 -5.89 14.08
C LEU A 96 1.29 -7.26 14.74
N PRO A 97 0.29 -8.15 14.67
CA PRO A 97 0.51 -9.57 14.90
C PRO A 97 1.42 -10.16 13.81
N ILE A 98 1.98 -11.33 14.08
CA ILE A 98 2.88 -12.05 13.17
C ILE A 98 2.19 -12.47 11.86
N SER A 99 0.87 -12.62 11.88
CA SER A 99 0.10 -13.15 10.75
C SER A 99 -0.90 -12.14 10.21
N GLY A 100 -1.11 -12.17 8.90
CA GLY A 100 -2.08 -11.30 8.27
C GLY A 100 -2.56 -11.76 6.91
N TYR A 101 -3.68 -11.17 6.52
CA TYR A 101 -4.28 -11.28 5.20
C TYR A 101 -3.70 -10.16 4.33
N ILE A 102 -2.92 -10.52 3.32
CA ILE A 102 -2.14 -9.59 2.51
C ILE A 102 -2.62 -9.63 1.05
N TYR A 103 -2.89 -8.45 0.48
CA TYR A 103 -3.12 -8.31 -0.94
C TYR A 103 -1.80 -8.46 -1.71
N PHE A 104 -1.79 -9.24 -2.80
CA PHE A 104 -0.55 -9.48 -3.57
C PHE A 104 -0.71 -9.22 -5.07
N GLY A 105 -1.64 -8.36 -5.45
CA GLY A 105 -1.85 -7.96 -6.84
C GLY A 105 -2.82 -8.81 -7.64
N GLN A 106 -3.44 -9.82 -7.03
CA GLN A 106 -4.45 -10.66 -7.67
C GLN A 106 -5.83 -10.29 -7.14
N ARG A 107 -6.68 -9.68 -7.97
CA ARG A 107 -8.01 -9.20 -7.56
C ARG A 107 -8.91 -10.26 -6.91
N LYS A 108 -8.74 -11.54 -7.26
CA LYS A 108 -9.56 -12.64 -6.75
C LYS A 108 -8.92 -13.40 -5.59
N ASN A 109 -7.68 -13.09 -5.24
CA ASN A 109 -6.91 -13.86 -4.26
C ASN A 109 -6.27 -12.93 -3.22
N PHE A 110 -5.92 -13.50 -2.09
CA PHE A 110 -5.04 -12.89 -1.11
C PHE A 110 -4.06 -13.95 -0.61
N ARG A 111 -3.06 -13.51 0.14
CA ARG A 111 -2.12 -14.41 0.80
C ARG A 111 -2.34 -14.34 2.30
N ILE A 112 -2.35 -15.50 2.95
CA ILE A 112 -2.05 -15.57 4.38
C ILE A 112 -0.53 -15.61 4.50
N SER A 113 0.02 -14.68 5.27
CA SER A 113 1.44 -14.56 5.51
C SER A 113 1.76 -14.76 6.99
N HIS A 114 2.91 -15.39 7.25
CA HIS A 114 3.62 -15.32 8.52
C HIS A 114 4.90 -14.49 8.32
N LEU A 115 4.98 -13.33 8.97
CA LEU A 115 6.00 -12.30 8.68
C LEU A 115 7.44 -12.74 8.97
N GLU A 116 7.64 -13.78 9.79
CA GLU A 116 8.97 -14.32 10.14
C GLU A 116 9.64 -15.16 9.03
N ASN A 117 8.87 -15.92 8.25
CA ASN A 117 9.44 -17.01 7.44
C ASN A 117 9.30 -16.85 5.91
N ASP A 118 8.82 -15.70 5.42
CA ASP A 118 8.47 -15.52 3.99
C ASP A 118 7.55 -16.63 3.45
N ASP A 119 6.76 -17.24 4.34
CA ASP A 119 5.80 -18.27 4.02
C ASP A 119 4.48 -17.62 3.64
N TYR A 120 4.01 -17.91 2.42
CA TYR A 120 2.76 -17.41 1.89
C TYR A 120 1.89 -18.54 1.37
N SER A 121 0.67 -18.63 1.89
CA SER A 121 -0.38 -19.49 1.33
C SER A 121 -1.38 -18.64 0.56
N THR A 122 -1.63 -18.99 -0.70
CA THR A 122 -2.56 -18.24 -1.57
C THR A 122 -3.97 -18.79 -1.45
N TYR A 123 -4.94 -17.91 -1.19
CA TYR A 123 -6.35 -18.26 -1.07
C TYR A 123 -7.19 -17.49 -2.07
N SER A 124 -8.14 -18.18 -2.70
CA SER A 124 -9.21 -17.56 -3.47
C SER A 124 -10.23 -16.93 -2.53
N LYS A 125 -10.68 -15.71 -2.83
CA LYS A 125 -11.73 -14.98 -2.09
C LYS A 125 -12.99 -15.83 -1.92
N GLN A 126 -13.42 -16.48 -2.99
CA GLN A 126 -14.67 -17.24 -3.02
C GLN A 126 -14.57 -18.47 -2.13
N ASN A 127 -13.50 -19.25 -2.29
CA ASN A 127 -13.31 -20.46 -1.49
C ASN A 127 -13.17 -20.13 0.00
N PHE A 128 -12.45 -19.05 0.34
CA PHE A 128 -12.25 -18.69 1.75
C PHE A 128 -13.56 -18.28 2.44
N ALA A 129 -14.40 -17.48 1.79
CA ALA A 129 -15.67 -17.04 2.34
C ALA A 129 -16.62 -18.22 2.65
N ASP A 130 -16.51 -19.31 1.88
CA ASP A 130 -17.37 -20.47 2.00
C ASP A 130 -16.88 -21.49 3.06
N THR A 131 -15.60 -21.44 3.47
CA THR A 131 -14.99 -22.52 4.27
C THR A 131 -14.25 -22.09 5.53
N GLU A 132 -13.83 -20.83 5.65
CA GLU A 132 -12.95 -20.38 6.72
C GLU A 132 -13.50 -19.14 7.45
N ALA A 133 -13.27 -19.07 8.76
CA ALA A 133 -13.58 -17.88 9.55
C ALA A 133 -12.39 -16.92 9.55
N VAL A 134 -12.68 -15.61 9.55
CA VAL A 134 -11.66 -14.58 9.79
C VAL A 134 -11.09 -14.75 11.20
N ARG A 135 -9.77 -14.79 11.30
CA ARG A 135 -9.06 -15.02 12.55
C ARG A 135 -8.83 -13.69 13.27
N PRO A 136 -9.19 -13.57 14.56
CA PRO A 136 -9.10 -12.32 15.31
C PRO A 136 -7.65 -11.86 15.55
N ASP A 137 -6.71 -12.81 15.55
CA ASP A 137 -5.26 -12.60 15.75
C ASP A 137 -4.51 -12.21 14.46
N PHE A 138 -5.22 -12.01 13.35
CA PHE A 138 -4.62 -11.64 12.07
C PHE A 138 -4.83 -10.16 11.79
N PHE A 139 -3.85 -9.51 11.18
CA PHE A 139 -4.07 -8.19 10.59
C PHE A 139 -4.65 -8.30 9.18
N VAL A 140 -5.29 -7.23 8.72
CA VAL A 140 -5.87 -7.10 7.39
C VAL A 140 -5.14 -5.95 6.69
N ASP A 141 -4.51 -6.26 5.55
CA ASP A 141 -3.91 -5.28 4.64
C ASP A 141 -4.97 -4.32 4.05
N TRP A 142 -4.55 -3.34 3.27
CA TRP A 142 -5.37 -2.33 2.61
C TRP A 142 -6.24 -2.89 1.47
N PHE A 143 -7.27 -3.67 1.83
CA PHE A 143 -8.34 -4.12 0.95
C PHE A 143 -9.43 -3.06 0.84
N VAL A 144 -9.04 -1.88 0.36
CA VAL A 144 -9.91 -0.72 0.35
C VAL A 144 -11.05 -0.92 -0.65
N GLY A 145 -12.29 -0.83 -0.16
CA GLY A 145 -13.48 -0.73 -1.02
C GLY A 145 -14.45 -1.90 -1.00
N GLY A 146 -14.38 -2.77 0.01
CA GLY A 146 -15.49 -3.67 0.35
C GLY A 146 -15.62 -4.93 -0.52
N ASP A 147 -14.66 -5.19 -1.42
CA ASP A 147 -14.62 -6.40 -2.25
C ASP A 147 -14.23 -7.67 -1.45
N PHE A 148 -14.07 -7.53 -0.13
CA PHE A 148 -13.85 -8.60 0.84
C PHE A 148 -14.98 -8.59 1.87
N PRO A 149 -16.14 -9.19 1.56
CA PRO A 149 -17.34 -9.11 2.39
C PRO A 149 -17.19 -9.79 3.76
N PHE A 150 -16.12 -10.57 3.96
CA PHE A 150 -15.83 -11.25 5.23
C PHE A 150 -14.95 -10.44 6.18
N PHE A 151 -14.21 -9.41 5.71
CA PHE A 151 -13.54 -8.44 6.59
C PHE A 151 -14.53 -7.33 6.96
N THR A 152 -15.56 -7.71 7.72
CA THR A 152 -16.65 -6.80 8.12
C THR A 152 -16.23 -5.87 9.26
N GLU A 153 -15.29 -6.31 10.10
CA GLU A 153 -14.70 -5.49 11.14
C GLU A 153 -13.44 -4.79 10.62
N ARG A 154 -13.54 -3.48 10.37
CA ARG A 154 -12.37 -2.63 10.07
C ARG A 154 -11.35 -2.54 11.22
N SER A 155 -11.66 -3.13 12.38
CA SER A 155 -10.79 -3.13 13.57
C SER A 155 -9.44 -3.80 13.31
N GLN A 156 -9.36 -4.73 12.35
CA GLN A 156 -8.14 -5.42 11.96
C GLN A 156 -7.43 -4.77 10.76
N GLU A 157 -7.97 -3.70 10.18
CA GLU A 157 -7.35 -3.06 9.01
C GLU A 157 -6.21 -2.13 9.42
N ILE A 158 -5.09 -2.23 8.70
CA ILE A 158 -3.98 -1.27 8.84
C ILE A 158 -4.44 0.08 8.29
N THR A 159 -4.25 1.15 9.04
CA THR A 159 -4.54 2.52 8.59
C THR A 159 -3.27 3.33 8.46
N ILE A 160 -3.25 4.27 7.51
CA ILE A 160 -2.13 5.17 7.27
C ILE A 160 -2.67 6.58 7.12
N VAL A 161 -2.03 7.53 7.80
CA VAL A 161 -2.38 8.96 7.76
C VAL A 161 -1.12 9.81 7.69
N PHE A 162 -1.24 11.00 7.11
CA PHE A 162 -0.16 11.97 7.01
C PHE A 162 -0.46 13.19 7.90
N GLU A 163 0.13 13.22 9.10
CA GLU A 163 -0.18 14.24 10.12
C GLU A 163 1.10 14.98 10.51
N GLU A 164 1.06 16.31 10.50
CA GLU A 164 2.18 17.16 10.92
C GLU A 164 3.52 16.83 10.22
N GLY A 165 3.44 16.39 8.96
CA GLY A 165 4.62 15.99 8.17
C GLY A 165 5.13 14.57 8.45
N ARG A 166 4.41 13.78 9.27
CA ARG A 166 4.77 12.42 9.66
C ARG A 166 3.83 11.40 9.04
N ILE A 167 4.38 10.23 8.74
CA ILE A 167 3.62 9.08 8.26
C ILE A 167 3.27 8.22 9.46
N MET A 168 2.02 8.32 9.91
CA MET A 168 1.56 7.55 11.05
C MET A 168 0.80 6.32 10.55
N ILE A 169 1.21 5.16 11.04
CA ILE A 169 0.50 3.90 10.77
C ILE A 169 -0.12 3.41 12.06
N SER A 170 -1.38 2.99 11.99
CA SER A 170 -2.12 2.51 13.15
C SER A 170 -2.77 1.16 12.86
N TYR A 171 -2.82 0.33 13.89
CA TYR A 171 -3.52 -0.94 13.92
C TYR A 171 -4.15 -1.08 15.31
N GLN A 172 -5.48 -1.24 15.35
CA GLN A 172 -6.24 -1.19 16.61
C GLN A 172 -5.88 0.08 17.41
N ASP A 173 -5.54 -0.07 18.70
CA ASP A 173 -5.18 1.04 19.58
C ASP A 173 -3.70 1.45 19.48
N SER A 174 -2.92 0.74 18.66
CA SER A 174 -1.48 0.97 18.49
C SER A 174 -1.20 1.90 17.32
N ARG A 175 -0.21 2.80 17.49
CA ARG A 175 0.17 3.80 16.50
C ARG A 175 1.68 4.03 16.50
N LEU A 176 2.27 4.13 15.31
CA LEU A 176 3.71 4.32 15.13
C LEU A 176 4.04 5.34 14.04
N ASP A 177 5.02 6.20 14.31
CA ASP A 177 5.64 7.06 13.30
C ASP A 177 6.59 6.22 12.44
N CYS A 178 6.29 6.16 11.15
CA CYS A 178 6.98 5.37 10.15
C CYS A 178 7.67 6.27 9.10
N THR A 179 7.94 7.53 9.41
CA THR A 179 8.54 8.45 8.44
C THR A 179 9.97 8.03 8.06
N ASP A 180 10.76 7.63 9.04
CA ASP A 180 12.21 7.41 8.91
C ASP A 180 12.58 6.07 8.24
N ILE A 181 11.62 5.17 8.06
CA ILE A 181 11.85 3.88 7.40
C ILE A 181 11.71 3.95 5.87
N PHE A 182 11.19 5.06 5.34
CA PHE A 182 11.20 5.29 3.90
C PHE A 182 12.58 5.74 3.46
N LEU A 183 13.11 5.09 2.43
CA LEU A 183 14.46 5.34 1.94
C LEU A 183 14.44 6.24 0.70
N PRO A 184 15.36 7.21 0.58
CA PRO A 184 15.46 8.04 -0.60
C PRO A 184 15.94 7.23 -1.79
N VAL A 185 15.33 7.45 -2.96
CA VAL A 185 15.69 6.80 -4.21
C VAL A 185 15.70 7.79 -5.37
N GLN A 186 16.52 7.51 -6.38
CA GLN A 186 16.51 8.28 -7.63
C GLN A 186 15.31 7.93 -8.50
N LYS A 187 14.83 6.69 -8.38
CA LYS A 187 13.77 6.11 -9.19
C LYS A 187 13.02 5.05 -8.39
N ILE A 188 11.71 5.00 -8.55
CA ILE A 188 10.84 3.92 -8.10
C ILE A 188 10.87 2.80 -9.14
N ASP A 189 11.43 1.66 -8.76
CA ASP A 189 11.35 0.42 -9.54
C ASP A 189 10.29 -0.49 -8.91
N PRO A 190 9.23 -0.87 -9.64
CA PRO A 190 8.08 -1.57 -9.07
C PRO A 190 8.45 -2.95 -8.51
N ILE A 191 8.01 -3.25 -7.29
CA ILE A 191 8.23 -4.55 -6.65
C ILE A 191 7.02 -5.44 -6.89
N TYR A 192 7.20 -6.41 -7.78
CA TYR A 192 6.18 -7.41 -8.08
C TYR A 192 6.28 -8.57 -7.11
N GLY A 193 5.14 -9.01 -6.59
CA GLY A 193 5.04 -10.20 -5.74
C GLY A 193 4.83 -11.51 -6.51
N ILE A 194 4.57 -11.41 -7.81
CA ILE A 194 4.28 -12.53 -8.69
C ILE A 194 4.98 -12.20 -10.00
N GLU A 195 5.74 -13.14 -10.54
CA GLU A 195 6.24 -12.98 -11.90
C GLU A 195 5.04 -12.86 -12.85
N PRO A 196 4.99 -11.85 -13.73
CA PRO A 196 3.94 -11.78 -14.72
C PRO A 196 3.99 -13.06 -15.57
N ASN A 197 2.85 -13.73 -15.72
CA ASN A 197 2.72 -14.76 -16.75
C ASN A 197 2.83 -14.06 -18.11
N ILE A 198 4.04 -14.01 -18.64
CA ILE A 198 4.29 -13.61 -20.03
C ILE A 198 3.90 -14.83 -20.87
N GLY A 199 2.58 -14.95 -21.11
CA GLY A 199 2.01 -15.90 -22.07
C GLY A 199 2.13 -15.39 -23.49
#